data_AF-M4VQ06-F1
#
_entry.id   AF-M4VQ06-F1
#
_cell.length_a   1.000
_cell.length_b   1.000
_cell.length_c   1.000
_cell.angle_alpha   90.00
_cell.angle_beta   90.00
_cell.angle_gamma   90.00
#
_symmetry.space_group_name_H-M   'P 1'
#
loop_
_entity.id
_entity.type
_entity.pdbx_description
1 polymer ?
#
loop_
_entity_poly.entity_id
_entity_poly.type
_entity_poly.pdbx_seq_one_letter_code
_entity_poly.pdbx_strand_id
1 'polypeptide(L)'
;MKHDVFQMVIDIKTKSGSVLKPHEIHFWDLANPHHPKHLHNFLPASPFKFYTDAILGLCFHKMTDYRHLTPEQRSFSEKAYLTFNPYNELFQKSAARVKNFRKKDLSQQIHFENFEKQMSAVWENAFHKNSFSFEKVRPALDLIADFEAQISTPLIYNFSVHFSENFSEKLICFYSFLFHLRSIMAVDHNAHVEDSSYESVTCDSISDYLPKADYTVNDALLYWHFTKLQHQFHSHKDADQRTEKHFVEPLQQYFHQYSHNACRLIENLPTSFLANFNQHDQEEALHQAQMDWLLGSHSGLLFKMREELFGAFEGYEKIFWFNSAGGKVKTSSSLNICFEISEKDLATNSSVA
;
A
#
# COMPACT_ATOMS: atom_id res chain seq x y z
N MET A 1 -6.20 -12.77 35.13
CA MET A 1 -6.14 -12.84 33.64
C MET A 1 -4.71 -13.17 33.27
N LYS A 2 -4.47 -14.05 32.30
CA LYS A 2 -3.10 -14.29 31.81
C LYS A 2 -2.60 -12.98 31.21
N HIS A 3 -1.51 -12.42 31.73
CA HIS A 3 -0.99 -11.12 31.33
C HIS A 3 -0.26 -11.14 29.96
N ASP A 4 -0.25 -12.30 29.29
CA ASP A 4 0.69 -12.64 28.21
C ASP A 4 -0.03 -13.00 26.90
N VAL A 5 -1.32 -12.64 26.78
CA VAL A 5 -2.20 -13.08 25.69
C VAL A 5 -3.08 -11.93 25.20
N PHE A 6 -3.17 -11.77 23.88
CA PHE A 6 -4.11 -10.89 23.21
C PHE A 6 -5.07 -11.73 22.36
N GLN A 7 -6.37 -11.56 22.60
CA GLN A 7 -7.45 -12.27 21.93
C GLN A 7 -8.41 -11.27 21.31
N MET A 8 -8.93 -11.60 20.13
CA MET A 8 -9.89 -10.75 19.45
C MET A 8 -10.79 -11.56 18.53
N VAL A 9 -12.05 -11.12 18.43
CA VAL A 9 -12.97 -11.53 17.39
C VAL A 9 -13.13 -10.38 16.39
N ILE A 10 -12.93 -10.67 15.11
CA ILE A 10 -13.14 -9.76 14.00
C ILE A 10 -14.40 -10.23 13.25
N ASP A 11 -15.42 -9.37 13.17
CA ASP A 11 -16.64 -9.57 12.37
C ASP A 11 -16.60 -8.59 11.18
N ILE A 12 -16.41 -9.12 9.98
CA ILE A 12 -16.33 -8.36 8.73
C ILE A 12 -17.64 -8.54 7.98
N LYS A 13 -18.44 -7.47 7.91
CA LYS A 13 -19.63 -7.42 7.07
C LYS A 13 -19.25 -7.08 5.65
N THR A 14 -19.79 -7.84 4.70
CA THR A 14 -19.48 -7.69 3.28
C THR A 14 -20.68 -7.27 2.44
N LYS A 15 -20.40 -6.64 1.30
CA LYS A 15 -21.34 -6.42 0.19
C LYS A 15 -21.11 -7.47 -0.89
N SER A 16 -22.17 -7.75 -1.66
CA SER A 16 -22.13 -8.69 -2.78
C SER A 16 -21.13 -8.27 -3.87
N GLY A 17 -20.50 -9.25 -4.51
CA GLY A 17 -19.52 -9.07 -5.59
C GLY A 17 -19.05 -10.43 -6.13
N SER A 18 -18.26 -10.47 -7.20
CA SER A 18 -17.60 -11.72 -7.64
C SER A 18 -16.64 -12.22 -6.57
N VAL A 19 -15.96 -11.28 -5.92
CA VAL A 19 -15.37 -11.42 -4.59
C VAL A 19 -16.13 -10.51 -3.62
N LEU A 20 -16.31 -10.96 -2.38
CA LEU A 20 -17.01 -10.19 -1.35
C LEU A 20 -16.22 -8.92 -1.02
N LYS A 21 -16.95 -7.80 -0.88
CA LYS A 21 -16.35 -6.48 -0.64
C LYS A 21 -16.56 -6.07 0.81
N PRO A 22 -15.51 -5.76 1.59
CA PRO A 22 -15.68 -5.37 2.97
C PRO A 22 -16.42 -4.03 3.06
N HIS A 23 -17.32 -3.89 4.05
CA HIS A 23 -18.13 -2.69 4.23
C HIS A 23 -18.06 -2.13 5.65
N GLU A 24 -18.07 -3.01 6.65
CA GLU A 24 -17.95 -2.64 8.04
C GLU A 24 -17.19 -3.76 8.76
N ILE A 25 -16.31 -3.39 9.68
CA ILE A 25 -15.57 -4.33 10.50
C ILE A 25 -15.83 -4.00 11.96
N HIS A 26 -16.17 -5.01 12.75
CA HIS A 26 -16.27 -4.90 14.20
C HIS A 26 -15.19 -5.72 14.88
N PHE A 27 -14.62 -5.14 15.93
CA PHE A 27 -13.57 -5.74 16.74
C PHE A 27 -14.10 -5.93 18.15
N TRP A 28 -14.10 -7.18 18.61
CA TRP A 28 -14.62 -7.55 19.92
C TRP A 28 -13.54 -8.21 20.76
N ASP A 29 -13.44 -7.77 22.01
CA ASP A 29 -12.70 -8.51 23.03
C ASP A 29 -13.52 -9.74 23.44
N LEU A 30 -12.90 -10.92 23.38
CA LEU A 30 -13.54 -12.18 23.78
C LEU A 30 -13.90 -12.18 25.28
N ALA A 31 -13.13 -11.46 26.10
CA ALA A 31 -13.43 -11.30 27.53
C ALA A 31 -14.65 -10.39 27.79
N ASN A 32 -15.13 -9.66 26.78
CA ASN A 32 -16.28 -8.79 26.92
C ASN A 32 -17.59 -9.58 26.75
N PRO A 33 -18.43 -9.73 27.78
CA PRO A 33 -19.66 -10.53 27.71
C PRO A 33 -20.77 -9.91 26.84
N HIS A 34 -20.56 -8.72 26.29
CA HIS A 34 -21.53 -7.98 25.48
C HIS A 34 -21.30 -8.09 23.96
N HIS A 35 -20.40 -8.96 23.50
CA HIS A 35 -20.27 -9.20 22.07
C HIS A 35 -21.52 -9.94 21.51
N PRO A 36 -21.86 -9.78 20.21
CA PRO A 36 -23.06 -10.37 19.63
C PRO A 36 -23.24 -11.87 19.89
N LYS A 37 -24.48 -12.32 20.14
CA LYS A 37 -24.79 -13.73 20.48
C LYS A 37 -24.27 -14.76 19.48
N HIS A 38 -24.22 -14.40 18.18
CA HIS A 38 -23.72 -15.30 17.14
C HIS A 38 -22.21 -15.55 17.25
N LEU A 39 -21.49 -14.72 18.02
CA LEU A 39 -20.05 -14.84 18.27
C LEU A 39 -19.72 -15.59 19.58
N HIS A 40 -20.70 -15.85 20.45
CA HIS A 40 -20.48 -16.49 21.76
C HIS A 40 -19.85 -17.91 21.66
N ASN A 41 -20.02 -18.58 20.52
CA ASN A 41 -19.53 -19.94 20.31
C ASN A 41 -18.17 -19.99 19.59
N PHE A 42 -17.60 -18.84 19.21
CA PHE A 42 -16.30 -18.80 18.56
C PHE A 42 -15.19 -18.95 19.60
N LEU A 43 -14.40 -20.01 19.45
CA LEU A 43 -13.19 -20.22 20.24
C LEU A 43 -11.99 -19.64 19.48
N PRO A 44 -11.02 -19.03 20.19
CA PRO A 44 -9.79 -18.57 19.57
C PRO A 44 -9.05 -19.71 18.88
N ALA A 45 -8.72 -19.50 17.61
CA ALA A 45 -7.80 -20.35 16.88
C ALA A 45 -6.38 -19.76 16.91
N SER A 46 -5.39 -20.57 16.55
CA SER A 46 -4.06 -20.05 16.22
C SER A 46 -4.18 -19.08 15.03
N PRO A 47 -3.36 -18.01 15.01
CA PRO A 47 -3.38 -17.05 13.91
C PRO A 47 -2.99 -17.73 12.60
N PHE A 48 -3.32 -17.09 11.47
CA PHE A 48 -2.89 -17.58 10.18
C PHE A 48 -1.36 -17.64 10.07
N LYS A 49 -0.83 -18.43 9.12
CA LYS A 49 0.62 -18.68 8.93
C LYS A 49 1.49 -17.41 8.88
N PHE A 50 0.92 -16.29 8.44
CA PHE A 50 1.57 -14.99 8.36
C PHE A 50 0.91 -13.92 9.26
N TYR A 51 0.19 -14.34 10.30
CA TYR A 51 -0.43 -13.48 11.31
C TYR A 51 -1.36 -12.40 10.72
N THR A 52 -1.95 -12.62 9.54
CA THR A 52 -2.71 -11.59 8.82
C THR A 52 -3.93 -11.11 9.61
N ASP A 53 -4.66 -12.05 10.23
CA ASP A 53 -5.74 -11.80 11.17
C ASP A 53 -5.27 -11.02 12.41
N ALA A 54 -4.17 -11.42 13.02
CA ALA A 54 -3.60 -10.73 14.16
C ALA A 54 -3.12 -9.32 13.84
N ILE A 55 -2.41 -9.13 12.72
CA ILE A 55 -1.91 -7.83 12.26
C ILE A 55 -3.07 -6.89 11.95
N LEU A 56 -4.17 -7.38 11.35
CA LEU A 56 -5.37 -6.57 11.12
C LEU A 56 -5.90 -5.98 12.45
N GLY A 57 -6.05 -6.82 13.48
CA GLY A 57 -6.51 -6.39 14.81
C GLY A 57 -5.53 -5.45 15.52
N LEU A 58 -4.23 -5.72 15.42
CA LEU A 58 -3.18 -4.86 15.98
C LEU A 58 -3.14 -3.49 15.30
N CYS A 59 -3.31 -3.44 13.97
CA CYS A 59 -3.40 -2.18 13.22
C CYS A 59 -4.62 -1.36 13.65
N PHE A 60 -5.78 -1.99 13.88
CA PHE A 60 -6.96 -1.30 14.41
C PHE A 60 -6.66 -0.62 15.75
N HIS A 61 -5.99 -1.32 16.67
CA HIS A 61 -5.61 -0.71 17.94
C HIS A 61 -4.57 0.39 17.79
N LYS A 62 -3.56 0.24 16.92
CA LYS A 62 -2.59 1.32 16.65
C LYS A 62 -3.27 2.55 16.05
N MET A 63 -4.22 2.38 15.14
CA MET A 63 -4.99 3.50 14.54
C MET A 63 -5.86 4.25 15.56
N THR A 64 -6.25 3.59 16.65
CA THR A 64 -6.99 4.19 17.77
C THR A 64 -6.10 4.59 18.94
N ASP A 65 -4.78 4.66 18.72
CA ASP A 65 -3.74 4.95 19.72
C ASP A 65 -3.84 4.07 20.98
N TYR A 66 -4.29 2.82 20.80
CA TYR A 66 -4.52 1.82 21.85
C TYR A 66 -5.45 2.30 22.98
N ARG A 67 -6.29 3.31 22.74
CA ARG A 67 -7.13 3.98 23.76
C ARG A 67 -8.14 3.06 24.45
N HIS A 68 -8.37 1.87 23.91
CA HIS A 68 -9.38 0.92 24.38
C HIS A 68 -8.79 -0.32 25.06
N LEU A 69 -7.47 -0.39 25.22
CA LEU A 69 -6.78 -1.48 25.88
C LEU A 69 -6.36 -1.10 27.32
N THR A 70 -6.22 -2.10 28.18
CA THR A 70 -5.55 -1.89 29.48
C THR A 70 -4.06 -1.60 29.26
N PRO A 71 -3.33 -1.00 30.22
CA PRO A 71 -1.91 -0.72 30.08
C PRO A 71 -1.06 -1.96 29.74
N GLU A 72 -1.38 -3.12 30.33
CA GLU A 72 -0.68 -4.38 30.07
C GLU A 72 -0.94 -4.89 28.65
N GLN A 73 -2.21 -4.91 28.23
CA GLN A 73 -2.61 -5.29 26.87
C GLN A 73 -1.99 -4.36 25.82
N ARG A 74 -1.92 -3.06 26.12
CA ARG A 74 -1.29 -2.06 25.27
C ARG A 74 0.20 -2.35 25.08
N SER A 75 0.94 -2.58 26.16
CA SER A 75 2.38 -2.87 26.08
C SER A 75 2.66 -4.12 25.25
N PHE A 76 1.88 -5.19 25.46
CA PHE A 76 1.97 -6.39 24.65
C PHE A 76 1.63 -6.12 23.18
N SER A 77 0.53 -5.42 22.90
CA SER A 77 0.06 -5.14 21.54
C SER A 77 1.02 -4.24 20.75
N GLU A 78 1.63 -3.24 21.39
CA GLU A 78 2.66 -2.40 20.78
C GLU A 78 3.88 -3.24 20.36
N LYS A 79 4.35 -4.13 21.25
CA LYS A 79 5.46 -5.05 20.94
C LYS A 79 5.09 -6.03 19.84
N ALA A 80 3.88 -6.60 19.89
CA ALA A 80 3.38 -7.53 18.88
C ALA A 80 3.25 -6.88 17.50
N TYR A 81 2.70 -5.66 17.43
CA TYR A 81 2.62 -4.89 16.20
C TYR A 81 3.99 -4.68 15.57
N LEU A 82 4.98 -4.25 16.35
CA LEU A 82 6.35 -4.02 15.86
C LEU A 82 7.05 -5.32 15.44
N THR A 83 6.71 -6.45 16.06
CA THR A 83 7.31 -7.75 15.77
C THR A 83 6.72 -8.39 14.52
N PHE A 84 5.40 -8.29 14.33
CA PHE A 84 4.70 -9.01 13.27
C PHE A 84 4.50 -8.19 11.99
N ASN A 85 4.43 -6.86 12.08
CA ASN A 85 4.19 -6.03 10.90
C ASN A 85 5.52 -5.68 10.17
N PRO A 86 5.79 -6.25 8.98
CA PRO A 86 7.06 -6.04 8.28
C PRO A 86 7.15 -4.66 7.62
N TYR A 87 6.03 -3.96 7.43
CA TYR A 87 5.99 -2.78 6.56
C TYR A 87 6.73 -1.58 7.12
N ASN A 88 6.85 -1.47 8.44
CA ASN A 88 7.70 -0.45 9.07
C ASN A 88 9.18 -0.69 8.71
N GLU A 89 9.66 -1.93 8.87
CA GLU A 89 11.05 -2.26 8.59
C GLU A 89 11.38 -2.09 7.09
N LEU A 90 10.50 -2.59 6.21
CA LEU A 90 10.63 -2.43 4.76
C LEU A 90 10.69 -0.96 4.35
N PHE A 91 9.83 -0.13 4.95
CA PHE A 91 9.83 1.30 4.71
C PHE A 91 11.13 1.94 5.15
N GLN A 92 11.58 1.72 6.39
CA GLN A 92 12.80 2.36 6.90
C GLN A 92 14.06 1.94 6.11
N LYS A 93 14.18 0.66 5.75
CA LYS A 93 15.29 0.15 4.92
C LYS A 93 15.34 0.82 3.56
N SER A 94 14.19 1.07 2.94
CA SER A 94 14.10 1.63 1.58
C SER A 94 14.13 3.17 1.59
N ALA A 95 13.56 3.81 2.62
CA ALA A 95 13.51 5.26 2.78
C ALA A 95 14.90 5.90 2.83
N ALA A 96 15.88 5.19 3.39
CA ALA A 96 17.27 5.63 3.41
C ALA A 96 17.84 5.82 1.98
N ARG A 97 17.50 4.91 1.05
CA ARG A 97 17.93 5.00 -0.36
C ARG A 97 17.14 6.05 -1.12
N VAL A 98 15.82 6.12 -0.90
CA VAL A 98 14.92 7.12 -1.51
C VAL A 98 15.36 8.56 -1.26
N LYS A 99 15.95 8.86 -0.10
CA LYS A 99 16.48 10.21 0.20
C LYS A 99 17.46 10.71 -0.87
N ASN A 100 18.23 9.82 -1.50
CA ASN A 100 19.21 10.16 -2.54
C ASN A 100 18.57 10.42 -3.91
N PHE A 101 17.30 10.07 -4.11
CA PHE A 101 16.59 10.27 -5.38
C PHE A 101 15.86 11.62 -5.47
N ARG A 102 15.88 12.41 -4.40
CA ARG A 102 15.14 13.66 -4.32
C ARG A 102 15.80 14.74 -5.19
N LYS A 103 15.10 15.16 -6.25
CA LYS A 103 15.53 16.29 -7.10
C LYS A 103 15.18 17.66 -6.52
N LYS A 104 14.00 17.76 -5.90
CA LYS A 104 13.40 19.03 -5.49
C LYS A 104 12.66 18.84 -4.17
N ASP A 105 12.86 19.78 -3.27
CA ASP A 105 12.03 19.90 -2.07
C ASP A 105 10.74 20.64 -2.43
N LEU A 106 9.60 19.98 -2.24
CA LEU A 106 8.26 20.52 -2.51
C LEU A 106 7.68 21.28 -1.30
N SER A 107 8.37 21.27 -0.15
CA SER A 107 7.93 21.88 1.12
C SER A 107 7.59 23.37 1.00
N GLN A 108 8.17 24.09 0.03
CA GLN A 108 7.93 25.52 -0.19
C GLN A 108 6.68 25.81 -1.04
N GLN A 109 6.09 24.79 -1.68
CA GLN A 109 5.02 24.96 -2.67
C GLN A 109 3.69 24.34 -2.25
N ILE A 110 3.72 23.33 -1.37
CA ILE A 110 2.52 22.60 -0.93
C ILE A 110 2.46 22.58 0.58
N HIS A 111 1.27 22.85 1.13
CA HIS A 111 0.98 22.73 2.55
C HIS A 111 0.67 21.27 2.90
N PHE A 112 1.71 20.45 3.09
CA PHE A 112 1.58 19.04 3.47
C PHE A 112 0.76 18.89 4.76
N GLU A 113 0.87 19.83 5.70
CA GLU A 113 0.18 19.81 6.98
C GLU A 113 -1.35 19.81 6.83
N ASN A 114 -1.87 20.48 5.80
CA ASN A 114 -3.31 20.51 5.54
C ASN A 114 -3.82 19.14 5.09
N PHE A 115 -3.08 18.46 4.20
CA PHE A 115 -3.39 17.10 3.78
C PHE A 115 -3.31 16.14 4.97
N GLU A 116 -2.24 16.20 5.76
CA GLU A 116 -2.05 15.35 6.95
C GLU A 116 -3.22 15.49 7.93
N LYS A 117 -3.66 16.74 8.18
CA LYS A 117 -4.79 17.04 9.06
C LYS A 117 -6.11 16.49 8.50
N GLN A 118 -6.38 16.70 7.20
CA GLN A 118 -7.61 16.23 6.55
C GLN A 118 -7.69 14.71 6.53
N MET A 119 -6.60 14.04 6.14
CA MET A 119 -6.53 12.57 6.14
C MET A 119 -6.65 12.00 7.56
N SER A 120 -6.01 12.63 8.55
CA SER A 120 -6.15 12.23 9.96
C SER A 120 -7.59 12.34 10.44
N ALA A 121 -8.30 13.42 10.08
CA ALA A 121 -9.72 13.58 10.41
C ALA A 121 -10.61 12.51 9.76
N VAL A 122 -10.29 12.09 8.52
CA VAL A 122 -10.96 10.96 7.87
C VAL A 122 -10.75 9.68 8.65
N TRP A 123 -9.52 9.37 9.08
CA TRP A 123 -9.25 8.19 9.91
C TRP A 123 -9.95 8.24 11.26
N GLU A 124 -9.93 9.38 11.95
CA GLU A 124 -10.64 9.54 13.23
C GLU A 124 -12.15 9.33 13.11
N ASN A 125 -12.74 9.68 11.97
CA ASN A 125 -14.14 9.39 11.70
C ASN A 125 -14.36 7.91 11.29
N ALA A 126 -13.43 7.30 10.56
CA ALA A 126 -13.56 5.92 10.09
C ALA A 126 -13.32 4.88 11.19
N PHE A 127 -12.40 5.14 12.11
CA PHE A 127 -12.05 4.28 13.24
C PHE A 127 -12.82 4.71 14.50
N HIS A 128 -13.72 3.85 14.97
CA HIS A 128 -14.48 4.01 16.20
C HIS A 128 -14.08 2.96 17.23
N LYS A 129 -14.61 3.12 18.45
CA LYS A 129 -14.26 2.32 19.63
C LYS A 129 -14.03 0.83 19.35
N ASN A 130 -14.95 0.21 18.60
CA ASN A 130 -14.93 -1.22 18.27
C ASN A 130 -15.20 -1.47 16.78
N SER A 131 -15.01 -0.48 15.90
CA SER A 131 -15.39 -0.67 14.50
C SER A 131 -14.62 0.21 13.51
N PHE A 132 -14.56 -0.27 12.27
CA PHE A 132 -14.07 0.46 11.11
C PHE A 132 -15.17 0.53 10.04
N SER A 133 -15.40 1.72 9.49
CA SER A 133 -16.45 1.96 8.49
C SER A 133 -15.86 2.40 7.15
N PHE A 134 -16.08 1.60 6.09
CA PHE A 134 -15.59 1.93 4.75
C PHE A 134 -16.23 3.20 4.17
N GLU A 135 -17.53 3.43 4.40
CA GLU A 135 -18.19 4.64 3.91
C GLU A 135 -17.55 5.93 4.45
N LYS A 136 -16.96 5.87 5.64
CA LYS A 136 -16.35 7.01 6.31
C LYS A 136 -14.92 7.26 5.86
N VAL A 137 -14.23 6.23 5.38
CA VAL A 137 -12.88 6.37 4.82
C VAL A 137 -12.89 6.72 3.33
N ARG A 138 -14.03 6.59 2.64
CA ARG A 138 -14.19 6.91 1.22
C ARG A 138 -13.65 8.29 0.81
N PRO A 139 -13.85 9.37 1.59
CA PRO A 139 -13.28 10.68 1.26
C PRO A 139 -11.74 10.70 1.15
N ALA A 140 -11.04 9.69 1.68
CA ALA A 140 -9.59 9.59 1.52
C ALA A 140 -9.17 9.47 0.05
N LEU A 141 -9.99 8.85 -0.83
CA LEU A 141 -9.68 8.76 -2.26
C LEU A 141 -9.68 10.14 -2.91
N ASP A 142 -10.69 10.95 -2.62
CA ASP A 142 -10.80 12.32 -3.14
C ASP A 142 -9.65 13.19 -2.61
N LEU A 143 -9.32 13.06 -1.31
CA LEU A 143 -8.18 13.77 -0.72
C LEU A 143 -6.85 13.41 -1.39
N ILE A 144 -6.61 12.14 -1.73
CA ILE A 144 -5.40 11.71 -2.43
C ILE A 144 -5.37 12.31 -3.85
N ALA A 145 -6.49 12.30 -4.55
CA ALA A 145 -6.60 12.87 -5.90
C ALA A 145 -6.37 14.39 -5.89
N ASP A 146 -6.98 15.12 -4.94
CA ASP A 146 -6.80 16.56 -4.75
C ASP A 146 -5.35 16.90 -4.39
N PHE A 147 -4.71 16.07 -3.57
CA PHE A 147 -3.30 16.23 -3.23
C PHE A 147 -2.39 16.00 -4.45
N GLU A 148 -2.64 14.95 -5.24
CA GLU A 148 -1.92 14.67 -6.49
C GLU A 148 -2.07 15.83 -7.50
N ALA A 149 -3.25 16.45 -7.56
CA ALA A 149 -3.48 17.65 -8.37
C ALA A 149 -2.70 18.87 -7.85
N GLN A 150 -2.67 19.09 -6.53
CA GLN A 150 -1.93 20.20 -5.91
C GLN A 150 -0.41 20.10 -6.13
N ILE A 151 0.16 18.90 -6.03
CA ILE A 151 1.59 18.68 -6.32
C ILE A 151 1.92 18.76 -7.82
N SER A 152 0.89 18.79 -8.69
CA SER A 152 1.01 18.90 -10.15
C SER A 152 1.93 17.86 -10.80
N THR A 153 2.10 16.72 -10.13
CA THR A 153 2.94 15.59 -10.58
C THR A 153 2.29 14.31 -10.07
N PRO A 154 2.18 13.25 -10.90
CA PRO A 154 1.63 11.98 -10.43
C PRO A 154 2.36 11.41 -9.22
N LEU A 155 1.69 10.60 -8.42
CA LEU A 155 2.32 9.87 -7.30
C LEU A 155 3.32 8.82 -7.78
N ILE A 156 3.09 8.24 -8.97
CA ILE A 156 3.94 7.21 -9.54
C ILE A 156 5.37 7.73 -9.76
N TYR A 157 6.33 7.05 -9.14
CA TYR A 157 7.76 7.39 -9.11
C TYR A 157 8.08 8.81 -8.61
N ASN A 158 7.21 9.45 -7.83
CA ASN A 158 7.48 10.76 -7.27
C ASN A 158 8.24 10.66 -5.94
N PHE A 159 9.54 10.96 -5.94
CA PHE A 159 10.37 10.86 -4.74
C PHE A 159 10.32 12.10 -3.82
N SER A 160 9.60 13.15 -4.21
CA SER A 160 9.60 14.45 -3.53
C SER A 160 8.55 14.60 -2.42
N VAL A 161 7.60 13.67 -2.30
CA VAL A 161 6.57 13.72 -1.23
C VAL A 161 7.18 13.34 0.12
N HIS A 162 7.02 14.22 1.11
CA HIS A 162 7.52 14.00 2.47
C HIS A 162 6.51 14.47 3.52
N PHE A 163 6.02 13.54 4.33
CA PHE A 163 5.15 13.82 5.45
C PHE A 163 5.91 13.79 6.78
N SER A 164 5.27 14.30 7.83
CA SER A 164 5.76 14.19 9.20
C SER A 164 5.87 12.73 9.64
N GLU A 165 6.85 12.42 10.50
CA GLU A 165 7.12 11.07 10.98
C GLU A 165 5.87 10.41 11.61
N ASN A 166 5.15 11.16 12.44
CA ASN A 166 3.90 10.71 13.07
C ASN A 166 2.83 10.34 12.04
N PHE A 167 2.70 11.12 10.97
CA PHE A 167 1.76 10.83 9.90
C PHE A 167 2.22 9.63 9.06
N SER A 168 3.52 9.52 8.78
CA SER A 168 4.12 8.39 8.07
C SER A 168 3.87 7.06 8.79
N GLU A 169 4.01 7.03 10.12
CA GLU A 169 3.65 5.84 10.90
C GLU A 169 2.18 5.45 10.77
N LYS A 170 1.27 6.44 10.79
CA LYS A 170 -0.17 6.21 10.60
C LYS A 170 -0.48 5.74 9.19
N LEU A 171 0.18 6.29 8.17
CA LEU A 171 0.06 5.83 6.78
C LEU A 171 0.49 4.36 6.64
N ILE A 172 1.64 3.98 7.19
CA ILE A 172 2.13 2.60 7.13
C ILE A 172 1.17 1.65 7.85
N CYS A 173 0.68 2.06 9.03
CA CYS A 173 -0.30 1.29 9.79
C CYS A 173 -1.60 1.09 9.01
N PHE A 174 -2.12 2.15 8.39
CA PHE A 174 -3.35 2.09 7.61
C PHE A 174 -3.20 1.29 6.32
N TYR A 175 -2.07 1.41 5.62
CA TYR A 175 -1.74 0.54 4.49
C TYR A 175 -1.70 -0.94 4.92
N SER A 176 -1.00 -1.24 6.01
CA SER A 176 -0.91 -2.60 6.56
C SER A 176 -2.30 -3.17 6.89
N PHE A 177 -3.16 -2.36 7.52
CA PHE A 177 -4.55 -2.71 7.79
C PHE A 177 -5.30 -3.11 6.51
N LEU A 178 -5.22 -2.30 5.45
CA LEU A 178 -5.91 -2.55 4.19
C LEU A 178 -5.37 -3.81 3.48
N PHE A 179 -4.05 -3.96 3.40
CA PHE A 179 -3.42 -5.12 2.74
C PHE A 179 -3.77 -6.43 3.45
N HIS A 180 -3.73 -6.46 4.78
CA HIS A 180 -4.08 -7.65 5.54
C HIS A 180 -5.59 -7.95 5.48
N LEU A 181 -6.44 -6.92 5.39
CA LEU A 181 -7.85 -7.13 5.09
C LEU A 181 -8.05 -7.78 3.72
N ARG A 182 -7.39 -7.28 2.67
CA ARG A 182 -7.45 -7.89 1.33
C ARG A 182 -7.00 -9.36 1.37
N SER A 183 -5.95 -9.65 2.12
CA SER A 183 -5.44 -11.01 2.31
C SER A 183 -6.46 -11.92 3.01
N ILE A 184 -7.20 -11.41 3.99
CA ILE A 184 -8.31 -12.15 4.62
C ILE A 184 -9.45 -12.40 3.63
N MET A 185 -9.82 -11.40 2.81
CA MET A 185 -10.82 -11.58 1.76
C MET A 185 -10.37 -12.62 0.71
N ALA A 186 -9.08 -12.68 0.39
CA ALA A 186 -8.52 -13.71 -0.48
C ALA A 186 -8.63 -15.11 0.13
N VAL A 187 -8.32 -15.27 1.42
CA VAL A 187 -8.47 -16.55 2.14
C VAL A 187 -9.92 -17.01 2.12
N ASP A 188 -10.87 -16.11 2.42
CA ASP A 188 -12.30 -16.42 2.35
C ASP A 188 -12.73 -16.80 0.92
N HIS A 189 -12.30 -16.05 -0.09
CA HIS A 189 -12.62 -16.36 -1.48
C HIS A 189 -12.12 -17.76 -1.86
N ASN A 190 -10.83 -18.04 -1.59
CA ASN A 190 -10.16 -19.29 -1.94
C ASN A 190 -10.71 -20.49 -1.17
N ALA A 191 -11.33 -20.30 0.00
CA ALA A 191 -12.00 -21.38 0.73
C ALA A 191 -13.28 -21.86 0.04
N HIS A 192 -13.83 -21.09 -0.90
CA HIS A 192 -15.13 -21.32 -1.52
C HIS A 192 -15.07 -21.43 -3.06
N VAL A 193 -13.88 -21.52 -3.65
CA VAL A 193 -13.73 -21.80 -5.09
C VAL A 193 -13.89 -23.28 -5.39
N GLU A 194 -14.39 -23.62 -6.58
CA GLU A 194 -14.55 -25.03 -6.99
C GLU A 194 -13.22 -25.60 -7.49
N ASP A 195 -12.50 -24.85 -8.34
CA ASP A 195 -11.17 -25.22 -8.81
C ASP A 195 -10.10 -24.21 -8.36
N SER A 196 -9.37 -24.59 -7.32
CA SER A 196 -8.26 -23.81 -6.77
C SER A 196 -7.13 -23.51 -7.78
N SER A 197 -6.98 -24.29 -8.85
CA SER A 197 -5.91 -24.06 -9.84
C SER A 197 -6.20 -22.90 -10.78
N TYR A 198 -7.47 -22.55 -10.99
CA TYR A 198 -7.89 -21.50 -11.91
C TYR A 198 -8.55 -20.31 -11.24
N GLU A 199 -9.26 -20.54 -10.14
CA GLU A 199 -10.11 -19.52 -9.51
C GLU A 199 -9.50 -18.89 -8.25
N SER A 200 -8.41 -19.49 -7.73
CA SER A 200 -7.76 -18.94 -6.55
C SER A 200 -7.08 -17.61 -6.86
N VAL A 201 -7.11 -16.72 -5.86
CA VAL A 201 -6.46 -15.42 -5.92
C VAL A 201 -5.27 -15.40 -4.99
N THR A 202 -4.25 -14.63 -5.35
CA THR A 202 -3.04 -14.41 -4.57
C THR A 202 -2.96 -12.95 -4.12
N CYS A 203 -2.21 -12.70 -3.05
CA CYS A 203 -1.85 -11.36 -2.62
C CYS A 203 -0.33 -11.26 -2.56
N ASP A 204 0.24 -10.32 -3.30
CA ASP A 204 1.67 -10.02 -3.26
C ASP A 204 1.86 -8.53 -2.94
N SER A 205 2.70 -8.22 -1.95
CA SER A 205 2.86 -6.85 -1.44
C SER A 205 3.68 -5.94 -2.36
N ILE A 206 4.20 -6.47 -3.47
CA ILE A 206 5.06 -5.78 -4.42
C ILE A 206 4.48 -5.88 -5.83
N SER A 207 4.34 -7.10 -6.34
CA SER A 207 4.00 -7.44 -7.72
C SER A 207 2.59 -6.97 -8.09
N ASP A 208 1.67 -6.92 -7.13
CA ASP A 208 0.32 -6.41 -7.33
C ASP A 208 0.31 -4.89 -7.63
N TYR A 209 1.33 -4.14 -7.21
CA TYR A 209 1.43 -2.69 -7.39
C TYR A 209 2.41 -2.26 -8.47
N LEU A 210 3.35 -3.15 -8.84
CA LEU A 210 4.29 -2.97 -9.94
C LEU A 210 4.07 -4.08 -10.99
N PRO A 211 2.87 -4.18 -11.58
CA PRO A 211 2.64 -5.16 -12.63
C PRO A 211 3.58 -4.84 -13.79
N LYS A 212 4.27 -5.86 -14.32
CA LYS A 212 5.14 -5.71 -15.50
C LYS A 212 6.32 -4.75 -15.29
N ALA A 213 6.93 -4.76 -14.10
CA ALA A 213 8.08 -3.92 -13.77
C ALA A 213 9.21 -3.93 -14.84
N ASP A 214 9.50 -5.09 -15.42
CA ASP A 214 10.51 -5.27 -16.49
C ASP A 214 10.19 -4.43 -17.74
N TYR A 215 8.91 -4.36 -18.13
CA TYR A 215 8.50 -3.56 -19.29
C TYR A 215 8.70 -2.07 -19.01
N THR A 216 8.37 -1.62 -17.79
CA THR A 216 8.61 -0.23 -17.38
C THR A 216 10.10 0.12 -17.38
N VAL A 217 10.98 -0.78 -16.92
CA VAL A 217 12.44 -0.56 -16.97
C VAL A 217 12.94 -0.47 -18.40
N ASN A 218 12.53 -1.41 -19.25
CA ASN A 218 12.94 -1.43 -20.65
C ASN A 218 12.55 -0.14 -21.38
N ASP A 219 11.31 0.30 -21.21
CA ASP A 219 10.84 1.59 -21.76
C ASP A 219 11.59 2.78 -21.16
N ALA A 220 11.97 2.71 -19.89
CA ALA A 220 12.67 3.79 -19.19
C ALA A 220 14.11 3.93 -19.70
N LEU A 221 14.80 2.82 -19.96
CA LEU A 221 16.11 2.82 -20.60
C LEU A 221 16.04 3.39 -22.02
N LEU A 222 15.04 2.97 -22.81
CA LEU A 222 14.82 3.53 -24.15
C LEU A 222 14.59 5.05 -24.10
N TYR A 223 13.75 5.51 -23.19
CA TYR A 223 13.51 6.94 -22.99
C TYR A 223 14.77 7.67 -22.51
N TRP A 224 15.53 7.11 -21.58
CA TRP A 224 16.79 7.70 -21.12
C TRP A 224 17.81 7.84 -22.26
N HIS A 225 17.98 6.80 -23.09
CA HIS A 225 18.85 6.88 -24.26
C HIS A 225 18.37 7.92 -25.27
N PHE A 226 17.06 7.99 -25.52
CA PHE A 226 16.46 9.04 -26.35
C PHE A 226 16.77 10.44 -25.81
N THR A 227 16.58 10.69 -24.51
CA THR A 227 16.84 12.00 -23.90
C THR A 227 18.33 12.38 -23.90
N LYS A 228 19.24 11.40 -23.85
CA LYS A 228 20.68 11.65 -23.99
C LYS A 228 21.05 12.04 -25.43
N LEU A 229 20.50 11.33 -26.41
CA LEU A 229 20.75 11.60 -27.83
C LEU A 229 20.12 12.93 -28.26
N GLN A 230 18.91 13.23 -27.79
CA GLN A 230 18.21 14.45 -28.20
C GLN A 230 18.96 15.72 -27.79
N HIS A 231 19.72 15.68 -26.68
CA HIS A 231 20.47 16.83 -26.18
C HIS A 231 21.47 17.36 -27.22
N GLN A 232 21.98 16.48 -28.11
CA GLN A 232 22.88 16.86 -29.20
C GLN A 232 22.24 17.80 -30.21
N PHE A 233 20.90 17.77 -30.36
CA PHE A 233 20.18 18.64 -31.30
C PHE A 233 19.79 20.01 -30.71
N HIS A 234 19.84 20.18 -29.38
CA HIS A 234 19.43 21.42 -28.70
C HIS A 234 20.60 22.30 -28.25
N SER A 235 21.72 21.71 -27.85
CA SER A 235 22.82 22.44 -27.17
C SER A 235 24.04 22.76 -28.06
N HIS A 236 24.01 22.39 -29.34
CA HIS A 236 25.08 22.72 -30.29
C HIS A 236 24.80 24.04 -31.02
N LYS A 237 25.86 24.76 -31.42
CA LYS A 237 25.76 26.01 -32.21
C LYS A 237 25.01 25.86 -33.54
N ASP A 238 24.87 24.63 -34.03
CA ASP A 238 24.16 24.23 -35.25
C ASP A 238 22.86 23.47 -34.95
N ALA A 239 22.14 23.85 -33.88
CA ALA A 239 20.86 23.25 -33.51
C ALA A 239 19.87 23.28 -34.70
N ASP A 240 19.53 22.10 -35.22
CA ASP A 240 18.62 21.97 -36.35
C ASP A 240 17.17 21.98 -35.85
N GLN A 241 16.57 23.17 -35.85
CA GLN A 241 15.17 23.40 -35.49
C GLN A 241 14.19 22.50 -36.27
N ARG A 242 14.56 22.05 -37.47
CA ARG A 242 13.74 21.15 -38.28
C ARG A 242 13.76 19.73 -37.68
N THR A 243 14.92 19.23 -37.28
CA THR A 243 15.06 17.94 -36.61
C THR A 243 14.37 17.94 -35.25
N GLU A 244 14.51 19.01 -34.47
CA GLU A 244 13.81 19.17 -33.19
C GLU A 244 12.28 19.07 -33.37
N LYS A 245 11.72 19.91 -34.23
CA LYS A 245 10.27 20.00 -34.44
C LYS A 245 9.64 18.79 -35.13
N HIS A 246 10.33 18.18 -36.10
CA HIS A 246 9.74 17.10 -36.91
C HIS A 246 10.10 15.69 -36.44
N PHE A 247 11.09 15.54 -35.55
CA PHE A 247 11.53 14.23 -35.08
C PHE A 247 11.54 14.13 -33.55
N VAL A 248 12.20 15.06 -32.86
CA VAL A 248 12.36 14.98 -31.40
C VAL A 248 11.05 15.22 -30.66
N GLU A 249 10.38 16.36 -30.90
CA GLU A 249 9.13 16.70 -30.21
C GLU A 249 8.04 15.62 -30.39
N PRO A 250 7.77 15.09 -31.61
CA PRO A 250 6.78 14.03 -31.79
C PRO A 250 7.15 12.74 -31.06
N LEU A 251 8.42 12.33 -31.08
CA LEU A 251 8.86 11.12 -30.38
C LEU A 251 8.74 11.28 -28.86
N GLN A 252 9.13 12.44 -28.33
CA GLN A 252 8.96 12.73 -26.91
C GLN A 252 7.47 12.68 -26.51
N GLN A 253 6.57 13.24 -27.32
CA GLN A 253 5.13 13.14 -27.09
C GLN A 253 4.64 11.68 -27.10
N TYR A 254 5.14 10.85 -28.00
CA TYR A 254 4.79 9.42 -28.02
C TYR A 254 5.28 8.67 -26.78
N PHE A 255 6.49 8.95 -26.30
CA PHE A 255 6.96 8.41 -25.02
C PHE A 255 6.03 8.79 -23.87
N HIS A 256 5.65 10.07 -23.77
CA HIS A 256 4.71 10.54 -22.75
C HIS A 256 3.30 9.97 -22.89
N GLN A 257 2.87 9.61 -24.10
CA GLN A 257 1.55 9.05 -24.34
C GLN A 257 1.50 7.54 -24.02
N TYR A 258 2.50 6.78 -24.47
CA TYR A 258 2.46 5.31 -24.44
C TYR A 258 3.31 4.68 -23.34
N SER A 259 4.40 5.34 -22.94
CA SER A 259 5.35 4.87 -21.91
C SER A 259 5.43 5.86 -20.73
N HIS A 260 4.30 6.50 -20.40
CA HIS A 260 4.21 7.55 -19.38
C HIS A 260 4.87 7.18 -18.04
N ASN A 261 4.66 5.96 -17.54
CA ASN A 261 5.28 5.47 -16.30
C ASN A 261 6.81 5.45 -16.39
N ALA A 262 7.34 5.00 -17.52
CA ALA A 262 8.77 4.96 -17.79
C ALA A 262 9.37 6.37 -17.85
N CYS A 263 8.68 7.31 -18.51
CA CYS A 263 9.06 8.72 -18.52
C CYS A 263 9.09 9.29 -17.10
N ARG A 264 8.06 9.02 -16.28
CA ARG A 264 8.00 9.48 -14.88
C ARG A 264 9.13 8.93 -14.02
N LEU A 265 9.53 7.67 -14.24
CA LEU A 265 10.67 7.09 -13.53
C LEU A 265 11.96 7.89 -13.81
N ILE A 266 12.28 8.11 -15.08
CA ILE A 266 13.50 8.84 -15.48
C ILE A 266 13.43 10.32 -15.08
N GLU A 267 12.29 10.98 -15.28
CA GLU A 267 12.11 12.40 -15.00
C GLU A 267 12.18 12.75 -13.52
N ASN A 268 11.86 11.81 -12.63
CA ASN A 268 11.93 12.02 -11.19
C ASN A 268 13.27 11.57 -10.58
N LEU A 269 14.07 10.76 -11.26
CA LEU A 269 15.40 10.30 -10.80
C LEU A 269 16.52 11.29 -11.12
N PRO A 270 17.46 11.60 -10.20
CA PRO A 270 18.53 12.58 -10.43
C PRO A 270 19.22 12.40 -11.80
N THR A 271 19.56 13.50 -12.49
CA THR A 271 20.14 13.42 -13.85
C THR A 271 21.44 12.62 -13.88
N SER A 272 22.19 12.60 -12.78
CA SER A 272 23.40 11.80 -12.60
C SER A 272 23.15 10.34 -12.22
N PHE A 273 21.93 9.93 -11.89
CA PHE A 273 21.62 8.62 -11.34
C PHE A 273 22.13 7.49 -12.24
N LEU A 274 21.63 7.39 -13.48
CA LEU A 274 22.03 6.35 -14.43
C LEU A 274 23.43 6.56 -15.01
N ALA A 275 23.94 7.79 -15.00
CA ALA A 275 25.28 8.09 -15.50
C ALA A 275 26.39 7.45 -14.64
N ASN A 276 26.08 7.09 -13.39
CA ASN A 276 27.03 6.45 -12.48
C ASN A 276 27.13 4.93 -12.68
N PHE A 277 26.27 4.33 -13.49
CA PHE A 277 26.21 2.89 -13.72
C PHE A 277 26.70 2.55 -15.13
N ASN A 278 27.33 1.39 -15.27
CA ASN A 278 27.61 0.81 -16.58
C ASN A 278 26.29 0.33 -17.22
N GLN A 279 26.31 0.01 -18.52
CA GLN A 279 25.10 -0.37 -19.26
C GLN A 279 24.42 -1.62 -18.71
N HIS A 280 25.17 -2.57 -18.14
CA HIS A 280 24.64 -3.79 -17.55
C HIS A 280 23.90 -3.49 -16.24
N ASP A 281 24.39 -2.54 -15.45
CA ASP A 281 23.85 -2.23 -14.12
C ASP A 281 22.73 -1.18 -14.15
N GLN A 282 22.52 -0.51 -15.29
CA GLN A 282 21.45 0.48 -15.45
C GLN A 282 20.05 -0.13 -15.31
N GLU A 283 19.85 -1.33 -15.83
CA GLU A 283 18.57 -2.07 -15.73
C GLU A 283 18.26 -2.39 -14.27
N GLU A 284 19.20 -3.04 -13.58
CA GLU A 284 19.08 -3.38 -12.15
C GLU A 284 18.90 -2.13 -11.28
N ALA A 285 19.61 -1.05 -11.57
CA ALA A 285 19.47 0.22 -10.86
C ALA A 285 18.05 0.80 -10.99
N LEU A 286 17.41 0.66 -12.16
CA LEU A 286 16.02 1.09 -12.36
C LEU A 286 15.02 0.15 -11.68
N HIS A 287 15.24 -1.16 -11.67
CA HIS A 287 14.46 -2.09 -10.88
C HIS A 287 14.49 -1.71 -9.39
N GLN A 288 15.69 -1.48 -8.86
CA GLN A 288 15.86 -1.07 -7.47
C GLN A 288 15.18 0.29 -7.19
N ALA A 289 15.26 1.25 -8.11
CA ALA A 289 14.59 2.54 -7.97
C ALA A 289 13.06 2.42 -7.90
N GLN A 290 12.45 1.56 -8.72
CA GLN A 290 11.01 1.28 -8.66
C GLN A 290 10.61 0.64 -7.32
N MET A 291 11.41 -0.34 -6.88
CA MET A 291 11.20 -1.02 -5.60
C MET A 291 11.33 -0.06 -4.42
N ASP A 292 12.35 0.77 -4.42
CA ASP A 292 12.59 1.78 -3.38
C ASP A 292 11.49 2.83 -3.35
N TRP A 293 10.98 3.25 -4.51
CA TRP A 293 9.79 4.09 -4.58
C TRP A 293 8.60 3.43 -3.88
N LEU A 294 8.25 2.21 -4.27
CA LEU A 294 7.06 1.51 -3.75
C LEU A 294 7.15 1.25 -2.23
N LEU A 295 8.34 0.88 -1.76
CA LEU A 295 8.54 0.42 -0.39
C LEU A 295 8.95 1.56 0.56
N GLY A 296 9.69 2.57 0.10
CA GLY A 296 10.35 3.56 0.96
C GLY A 296 9.94 5.01 0.73
N SER A 297 9.02 5.30 -0.19
CA SER A 297 8.55 6.67 -0.44
C SER A 297 7.11 6.90 0.05
N HIS A 298 6.81 8.12 0.45
CA HIS A 298 5.46 8.49 0.88
C HIS A 298 4.45 8.49 -0.28
N SER A 299 4.89 8.83 -1.49
CA SER A 299 4.04 8.73 -2.67
C SER A 299 3.73 7.27 -3.01
N GLY A 300 4.70 6.36 -2.85
CA GLY A 300 4.49 4.92 -2.97
C GLY A 300 3.49 4.39 -1.93
N LEU A 301 3.55 4.86 -0.68
CA LEU A 301 2.54 4.53 0.34
C LEU A 301 1.15 5.04 -0.04
N LEU A 302 1.03 6.31 -0.47
CA LEU A 302 -0.26 6.87 -0.91
C LEU A 302 -0.80 6.14 -2.14
N PHE A 303 0.05 5.79 -3.10
CA PHE A 303 -0.31 5.00 -4.26
C PHE A 303 -0.91 3.66 -3.83
N LYS A 304 -0.19 2.88 -3.02
CA LYS A 304 -0.71 1.58 -2.53
C LYS A 304 -2.01 1.71 -1.75
N MET A 305 -2.12 2.73 -0.89
CA MET A 305 -3.36 3.00 -0.16
C MET A 305 -4.52 3.34 -1.09
N ARG A 306 -4.29 4.16 -2.12
CA ARG A 306 -5.30 4.49 -3.13
C ARG A 306 -5.79 3.23 -3.84
N GLU A 307 -4.88 2.38 -4.29
CA GLU A 307 -5.24 1.12 -4.95
C GLU A 307 -6.02 0.21 -4.01
N GLU A 308 -5.56 0.02 -2.76
CA GLU A 308 -6.27 -0.82 -1.79
C GLU A 308 -7.68 -0.30 -1.44
N LEU A 309 -7.82 1.01 -1.25
CA LEU A 309 -9.13 1.64 -1.02
C LEU A 309 -10.04 1.47 -2.23
N PHE A 310 -9.52 1.75 -3.43
CA PHE A 310 -10.27 1.57 -4.66
C PHE A 310 -10.74 0.12 -4.80
N GLY A 311 -9.87 -0.86 -4.52
CA GLY A 311 -10.22 -2.28 -4.52
C GLY A 311 -11.30 -2.62 -3.50
N ALA A 312 -11.22 -2.09 -2.29
CA ALA A 312 -12.23 -2.33 -1.26
C ALA A 312 -13.61 -1.77 -1.65
N PHE A 313 -13.66 -0.61 -2.31
CA PHE A 313 -14.93 0.02 -2.72
C PHE A 313 -15.49 -0.55 -4.02
N GLU A 314 -14.65 -0.62 -5.04
CA GLU A 314 -15.04 -0.92 -6.41
C GLU A 314 -14.93 -2.42 -6.73
N GLY A 315 -14.17 -3.17 -5.93
CA GLY A 315 -13.88 -4.59 -6.09
C GLY A 315 -12.41 -4.83 -6.43
N TYR A 316 -11.76 -5.71 -5.67
CA TYR A 316 -10.37 -6.09 -5.89
C TYR A 316 -10.15 -6.77 -7.24
N GLU A 317 -11.19 -7.36 -7.83
CA GLU A 317 -11.18 -7.93 -9.19
C GLU A 317 -10.88 -6.91 -10.29
N LYS A 318 -11.10 -5.62 -10.02
CA LYS A 318 -10.83 -4.54 -10.98
C LYS A 318 -9.38 -4.09 -11.03
N ILE A 319 -8.57 -4.46 -10.03
CA ILE A 319 -7.21 -3.93 -9.87
C ILE A 319 -6.15 -5.00 -9.59
N PHE A 320 -6.47 -6.04 -8.81
CA PHE A 320 -5.51 -7.06 -8.39
C PHE A 320 -5.90 -8.44 -8.92
N TRP A 321 -7.19 -8.77 -8.95
CA TRP A 321 -7.68 -10.11 -9.27
C TRP A 321 -8.46 -10.14 -10.59
N PHE A 322 -7.84 -9.66 -11.66
CA PHE A 322 -8.47 -9.54 -12.98
C PHE A 322 -9.07 -10.86 -13.48
N ASN A 323 -8.48 -12.00 -13.15
CA ASN A 323 -8.98 -13.32 -13.53
C ASN A 323 -10.31 -13.68 -12.85
N SER A 324 -10.62 -13.04 -11.71
CA SER A 324 -11.89 -13.20 -11.00
C SER A 324 -12.96 -12.21 -11.50
N ALA A 325 -12.63 -11.32 -12.43
CA ALA A 325 -13.59 -10.41 -13.04
C ALA A 325 -14.58 -11.21 -13.90
N GLY A 326 -15.88 -11.05 -13.64
CA GLY A 326 -16.94 -11.79 -14.33
C GLY A 326 -17.33 -13.13 -13.70
N GLY A 327 -16.73 -13.49 -12.55
CA GLY A 327 -17.18 -14.62 -11.74
C GLY A 327 -18.61 -14.47 -11.21
N LYS A 328 -19.21 -15.58 -10.77
CA LYS A 328 -20.56 -15.59 -10.19
C LYS A 328 -20.62 -14.64 -8.98
N VAL A 329 -21.63 -13.79 -8.96
CA VAL A 329 -21.83 -12.86 -7.84
C VAL A 329 -22.18 -13.64 -6.57
N LYS A 330 -21.33 -13.50 -5.55
CA LYS A 330 -21.54 -14.00 -4.19
C LYS A 330 -22.48 -13.06 -3.44
N THR A 331 -23.39 -13.62 -2.66
CA THR A 331 -24.30 -12.85 -1.81
C THR A 331 -23.56 -12.34 -0.57
N SER A 332 -23.90 -11.14 -0.12
CA SER A 332 -23.39 -10.57 1.14
C SER A 332 -23.45 -11.55 2.30
N SER A 333 -22.35 -11.65 3.06
CA SER A 333 -22.23 -12.46 4.27
C SER A 333 -21.38 -11.73 5.32
N SER A 334 -21.33 -12.29 6.53
CA SER A 334 -20.37 -11.89 7.55
C SER A 334 -19.26 -12.93 7.66
N LEU A 335 -18.01 -12.47 7.64
CA LEU A 335 -16.84 -13.28 7.94
C LEU A 335 -16.43 -13.05 9.39
N ASN A 336 -16.35 -14.14 10.16
CA ASN A 336 -16.00 -14.10 11.58
C ASN A 336 -14.67 -14.81 11.81
N ILE A 337 -13.72 -14.11 12.42
CA ILE A 337 -12.38 -14.62 12.72
C ILE A 337 -12.13 -14.44 14.20
N CYS A 338 -11.67 -15.47 14.89
CA CYS A 338 -11.28 -15.39 16.29
C CYS A 338 -9.87 -15.94 16.46
N PHE A 339 -8.95 -15.11 16.94
CA PHE A 339 -7.56 -15.49 17.10
C PHE A 339 -7.06 -15.19 18.52
N GLU A 340 -5.99 -15.90 18.89
CA GLU A 340 -5.20 -15.67 20.08
C GLU A 340 -3.72 -15.56 19.70
N ILE A 341 -3.05 -14.52 20.19
CA ILE A 341 -1.59 -14.42 20.16
C ILE A 341 -1.04 -14.31 21.58
N SER A 342 0.13 -14.87 21.80
CA SER A 342 0.79 -14.96 23.11
C SER A 342 2.27 -14.60 23.01
N GLU A 343 2.96 -14.51 24.15
CA GLU A 343 4.41 -14.31 24.17
C GLU A 343 5.20 -15.40 23.43
N LYS A 344 4.68 -16.63 23.34
CA LYS A 344 5.33 -17.71 22.58
C LYS A 344 5.41 -17.40 21.09
N ASP A 345 4.39 -16.74 20.56
CA ASP A 345 4.33 -16.35 19.16
C ASP A 345 5.37 -15.25 18.85
N LEU A 346 5.61 -14.34 19.81
CA LEU A 346 6.66 -13.33 19.71
C LEU A 346 8.07 -13.95 19.74
N ALA A 347 8.29 -14.96 20.58
CA ALA A 347 9.57 -15.64 20.72
C ALA A 347 9.94 -16.48 19.48
N THR A 348 8.95 -17.01 18.78
CA THR A 348 9.17 -17.87 17.61
C THR A 348 9.79 -17.08 16.45
N ASN A 349 9.34 -15.83 16.23
CA ASN A 349 9.93 -14.95 15.20
C ASN A 349 11.30 -14.39 15.58
N SER A 350 11.67 -14.35 16.87
CA SER A 350 13.01 -13.90 17.28
C SER A 350 14.09 -14.97 17.05
N SER A 351 13.70 -16.23 16.83
CA SER A 351 14.62 -17.36 16.60
C SER A 351 14.99 -17.60 15.12
N VAL A 352 14.41 -16.81 14.21
CA VAL A 352 14.63 -16.91 12.75
C VAL A 352 15.33 -15.66 12.19
N ALA A 353 15.83 -14.77 13.07
CA ALA A 353 16.60 -13.59 12.70
C ALA A 353 18.10 -13.85 12.62
#